data_AF-A0AB39PR02-F1
#
_entry.id   AF-A0AB39PR02-F1
#
_cell.length_a   1.000
_cell.length_b   1.000
_cell.length_c   1.000
_cell.angle_alpha   90.00
_cell.angle_beta   90.00
_cell.angle_gamma   90.00
#
_symmetry.space_group_name_H-M   'P 1'
#
loop_
_entity.id
_entity.type
_entity.pdbx_description
1 polymer ?
#
loop_
_entity_poly.entity_id
_entity_poly.type
_entity_poly.pdbx_seq_one_letter_code
_entity_poly.pdbx_strand_id
1 'polypeptide(L)'
;MSSNVLTMYGGPRRVDGQGQAKVAGMVSFSDASGPAPSAVYVERELPPGGTSAYLAARRGGARSFALWADDQRRERVATVVTLSVGGGVARFQVLGAHGEVIGTLMREKALRGRGLRTRWTVHQPGGPEAVGFKGRIVWWWMWWLLLPLMTVVLVISVFDSVPGNEGGFARAPRRIRWRANGQVPLEFRSKGDKLHVHAPGVDWRLGAALIALLRSFHAGAWDSVKK
;
A
#
# COMPACT_ATOMS: atom_id res chain seq x y z
N MET A 1 -18.35 13.41 12.63
CA MET A 1 -17.93 13.06 11.26
C MET A 1 -17.65 11.56 11.24
N SER A 2 -18.47 10.79 10.53
CA SER A 2 -18.21 9.36 10.31
C SER A 2 -17.00 9.21 9.39
N SER A 3 -16.10 8.27 9.71
CA SER A 3 -14.93 7.98 8.89
C SER A 3 -15.01 6.53 8.45
N ASN A 4 -15.03 6.29 7.14
CA ASN A 4 -14.98 4.93 6.64
C ASN A 4 -13.58 4.36 6.91
N VAL A 5 -13.52 3.19 7.55
CA VAL A 5 -12.26 2.53 7.88
C VAL A 5 -12.11 1.29 7.01
N LEU A 6 -11.14 1.34 6.09
CA LEU A 6 -10.77 0.21 5.25
C LEU A 6 -9.65 -0.56 5.93
N THR A 7 -9.74 -1.88 5.98
CA THR A 7 -8.71 -2.74 6.54
C THR A 7 -8.29 -3.78 5.51
N MET A 8 -7.00 -3.87 5.20
CA MET A 8 -6.51 -4.90 4.29
C MET A 8 -6.02 -6.12 5.06
N TYR A 9 -6.55 -7.28 4.73
CA TYR A 9 -6.08 -8.57 5.20
C TYR A 9 -5.29 -9.27 4.10
N GLY A 10 -4.14 -9.85 4.49
CA GLY A 10 -3.53 -10.90 3.67
C GLY A 10 -4.38 -12.14 3.82
N GLY A 11 -5.03 -12.58 2.74
CA GLY A 11 -5.87 -13.77 2.80
C GLY A 11 -5.01 -15.03 2.95
N PRO A 12 -5.42 -16.04 3.75
CA PRO A 12 -4.88 -17.37 3.60
C PRO A 12 -5.19 -17.84 2.19
N ARG A 13 -4.17 -18.31 1.49
CA ARG A 13 -4.30 -18.84 0.14
C ARG A 13 -5.29 -20.00 0.14
N ARG A 14 -6.42 -19.85 -0.53
CA ARG A 14 -7.37 -20.94 -0.72
C ARG A 14 -7.33 -21.34 -2.19
N VAL A 15 -7.01 -22.60 -2.43
CA VAL A 15 -7.34 -23.26 -3.69
C VAL A 15 -8.78 -23.72 -3.51
N ASP A 16 -9.67 -23.38 -4.43
CA ASP A 16 -11.02 -23.93 -4.37
C ASP A 16 -11.00 -25.44 -4.67
N GLY A 17 -12.14 -26.12 -4.49
CA GLY A 17 -12.27 -27.54 -4.79
C GLY A 17 -12.03 -27.91 -6.26
N GLN A 18 -11.87 -26.92 -7.15
CA GLN A 18 -11.60 -27.06 -8.57
C GLN A 18 -10.15 -26.75 -8.96
N GLY A 19 -9.26 -26.48 -7.99
CA GLY A 19 -7.86 -26.20 -8.27
C GLY A 19 -7.56 -24.77 -8.70
N GLN A 20 -8.54 -23.86 -8.75
CA GLN A 20 -8.29 -22.46 -9.09
C GLN A 20 -7.72 -21.70 -7.89
N ALA A 21 -6.66 -20.93 -8.15
CA ALA A 21 -6.11 -20.02 -7.17
C ALA A 21 -7.12 -18.90 -6.87
N LYS A 22 -7.60 -18.79 -5.63
CA LYS A 22 -8.44 -17.66 -5.21
C LYS A 22 -7.64 -16.36 -5.12
N VAL A 23 -8.38 -15.26 -5.15
CA VAL A 23 -7.89 -13.89 -4.97
C VAL A 23 -7.03 -13.77 -3.69
N ALA A 24 -5.88 -13.09 -3.80
CA ALA A 24 -4.80 -13.18 -2.81
C ALA A 24 -4.90 -12.19 -1.63
N GLY A 25 -5.75 -11.16 -1.73
CA GLY A 25 -5.98 -10.18 -0.68
C GLY A 25 -7.44 -9.78 -0.56
N MET A 26 -7.82 -9.25 0.60
CA MET A 26 -9.15 -8.72 0.85
C MET A 26 -9.04 -7.38 1.56
N VAL A 27 -9.85 -6.41 1.15
CA VAL A 27 -10.04 -5.14 1.85
C VAL A 27 -11.45 -5.15 2.42
N SER A 28 -11.59 -5.13 3.74
CA SER A 28 -12.90 -4.98 4.39
C SER A 28 -13.20 -3.52 4.69
N PHE A 29 -14.48 -3.21 4.78
CA PHE A 29 -14.98 -1.89 5.14
C PHE A 29 -15.66 -2.00 6.51
N SER A 30 -15.22 -1.16 7.44
CA SER A 30 -15.81 -1.00 8.76
C SER A 30 -16.35 0.44 8.84
N ASP A 31 -17.61 0.58 9.23
CA ASP A 31 -18.56 1.66 8.95
C ASP A 31 -19.25 1.56 7.57
N ALA A 32 -20.49 1.06 7.59
CA ALA A 32 -21.37 0.87 6.45
C ALA A 32 -22.20 2.13 6.09
N SER A 33 -21.76 3.32 6.51
CA SER A 33 -22.52 4.57 6.30
C SER A 33 -22.51 5.08 4.85
N GLY A 34 -22.06 4.28 3.88
CA GLY A 34 -21.99 4.67 2.47
C GLY A 34 -22.16 3.46 1.54
N PRO A 35 -22.14 3.67 0.20
CA PRO A 35 -22.43 2.64 -0.80
C PRO A 35 -21.30 1.59 -0.98
N ALA A 36 -20.33 1.54 -0.06
CA ALA A 36 -19.22 0.61 -0.16
C ALA A 36 -19.67 -0.81 0.22
N PRO A 37 -19.20 -1.86 -0.49
CA PRO A 37 -19.46 -3.24 -0.10
C PRO A 37 -18.79 -3.56 1.25
N SER A 38 -19.20 -4.67 1.88
CA SER A 38 -18.56 -5.13 3.12
C SER A 38 -17.09 -5.53 2.91
N ALA A 39 -16.76 -6.03 1.72
CA ALA A 39 -15.40 -6.37 1.33
C ALA A 39 -15.19 -6.26 -0.19
N VAL A 40 -13.93 -6.08 -0.59
CA VAL A 40 -13.46 -6.30 -1.96
C VAL A 40 -12.21 -7.15 -1.99
N TYR A 41 -12.01 -7.88 -3.08
CA TYR A 41 -10.94 -8.85 -3.24
C TYR A 41 -9.89 -8.34 -4.22
N VAL A 42 -8.62 -8.49 -3.88
CA VAL A 42 -7.48 -7.91 -4.60
C VAL A 42 -6.66 -8.98 -5.30
N GLU A 43 -6.53 -8.86 -6.62
CA GLU A 43 -5.83 -9.84 -7.44
C GLU A 43 -4.83 -9.20 -8.40
N ARG A 44 -3.66 -9.79 -8.56
CA ARG A 44 -2.68 -9.35 -9.57
C ARG A 44 -3.26 -9.49 -10.96
N GLU A 45 -3.03 -8.47 -11.79
CA GLU A 45 -3.16 -8.64 -13.23
C GLU A 45 -1.83 -9.12 -13.78
N LEU A 46 -1.84 -10.30 -14.37
CA LEU A 46 -0.65 -10.92 -14.92
C LEU A 46 -0.43 -10.41 -16.35
N PRO A 47 0.77 -9.91 -16.69
CA PRO A 47 1.14 -9.62 -18.08
C PRO A 47 1.28 -10.93 -18.89
N PRO A 48 1.44 -10.87 -20.22
CA PRO A 48 1.59 -12.06 -21.07
C PRO A 48 2.69 -13.05 -20.63
N GLY A 49 3.70 -12.61 -19.88
CA GLY A 49 4.74 -13.46 -19.28
C GLY A 49 4.39 -14.03 -17.89
N GLY A 50 3.13 -13.94 -17.45
CA GLY A 50 2.63 -14.54 -16.21
C GLY A 50 3.26 -13.96 -14.92
N THR A 51 3.31 -14.81 -13.89
CA THR A 51 3.79 -14.45 -12.54
C THR A 51 5.25 -13.98 -12.54
N SER A 52 6.13 -14.58 -13.36
CA SER A 52 7.55 -14.22 -13.40
C SER A 52 7.75 -12.80 -13.95
N ALA A 53 7.08 -12.46 -15.05
CA ALA A 53 7.11 -11.12 -15.64
C ALA A 53 6.50 -10.08 -14.69
N TYR A 54 5.39 -10.41 -14.01
CA TYR A 54 4.84 -9.55 -12.96
C TYR A 54 5.88 -9.26 -11.87
N LEU A 55 6.53 -10.30 -11.33
CA LEU A 55 7.50 -10.15 -10.24
C LEU A 55 8.76 -9.40 -10.68
N ALA A 56 9.17 -9.53 -11.94
CA ALA A 56 10.26 -8.72 -12.50
C ALA A 56 9.88 -7.24 -12.56
N ALA A 57 8.72 -6.90 -13.15
CA ALA A 57 8.21 -5.52 -13.21
C ALA A 57 8.00 -4.92 -11.80
N ARG A 58 7.56 -5.75 -10.86
CA ARG A 58 7.37 -5.42 -9.45
C ARG A 58 8.64 -4.89 -8.79
N ARG A 59 9.81 -5.44 -9.12
CA ARG A 59 11.11 -4.98 -8.59
C ARG A 59 11.43 -3.55 -9.02
N GLY A 60 11.06 -3.18 -10.25
CA GLY A 60 11.19 -1.81 -10.76
C GLY A 60 10.23 -0.82 -10.08
N GLY A 61 9.09 -1.32 -9.59
CA GLY A 61 8.07 -0.53 -8.90
C GLY A 61 6.71 -0.56 -9.57
N ALA A 62 6.58 -1.22 -10.73
CA ALA A 62 5.29 -1.40 -11.40
C ALA A 62 4.37 -2.32 -10.58
N ARG A 63 3.07 -2.05 -10.62
CA ARG A 63 1.98 -2.82 -10.02
C ARG A 63 0.77 -2.74 -10.94
N SER A 64 0.19 -3.89 -11.28
CA SER A 64 -1.13 -3.99 -11.91
C SER A 64 -1.98 -4.96 -11.10
N PHE A 65 -3.21 -4.59 -10.76
CA PHE A 65 -4.11 -5.46 -10.03
C PHE A 65 -5.58 -5.03 -10.18
N ALA A 66 -6.47 -6.00 -10.14
CA ALA A 66 -7.91 -5.81 -10.14
C ALA A 66 -8.46 -5.83 -8.70
N LEU A 67 -9.53 -5.09 -8.51
CA LEU A 67 -10.43 -5.15 -7.35
C LEU A 67 -11.73 -5.79 -7.81
N TRP A 68 -12.12 -6.87 -7.14
CA TRP A 68 -13.35 -7.63 -7.39
C TRP A 68 -14.35 -7.43 -6.26
N ALA A 69 -15.64 -7.36 -6.58
CA ALA A 69 -16.71 -7.30 -5.58
C ALA A 69 -16.85 -8.60 -4.79
N ASP A 70 -16.49 -9.72 -5.41
CA ASP A 70 -16.63 -11.08 -4.87
C ASP A 70 -15.35 -11.92 -5.03
N ASP A 71 -15.28 -13.03 -4.31
CA ASP A 71 -14.11 -13.92 -4.33
C ASP A 71 -14.06 -14.87 -5.54
N GLN A 72 -15.14 -14.90 -6.35
CA GLN A 72 -15.29 -15.69 -7.58
C GLN A 72 -14.98 -14.88 -8.84
N ARG A 73 -14.50 -13.63 -8.71
CA ARG A 73 -14.16 -12.73 -9.83
C ARG A 73 -15.35 -12.45 -10.77
N ARG A 74 -16.59 -12.42 -10.27
CA ARG A 74 -17.77 -12.19 -11.12
C ARG A 74 -17.88 -10.74 -11.54
N GLU A 75 -17.61 -9.81 -10.62
CA GLU A 75 -17.77 -8.39 -10.87
C GLU A 75 -16.50 -7.61 -10.51
N ARG A 76 -15.91 -6.96 -11.52
CA ARG A 76 -14.74 -6.10 -11.35
C ARG A 76 -15.20 -4.68 -11.03
N VAL A 77 -14.77 -4.14 -9.90
CA VAL A 77 -15.17 -2.80 -9.45
C VAL A 77 -14.16 -1.72 -9.82
N ALA A 78 -12.87 -2.10 -9.92
CA ALA A 78 -11.80 -1.20 -10.31
C ALA A 78 -10.52 -1.97 -10.71
N THR A 79 -9.63 -1.30 -11.43
CA THR A 79 -8.32 -1.80 -11.82
C THR A 79 -7.27 -0.74 -11.52
N VAL A 80 -6.14 -1.15 -10.94
CA VAL A 80 -4.96 -0.31 -10.80
C VAL A 80 -3.96 -0.70 -11.86
N VAL A 81 -3.56 0.27 -12.69
CA VAL A 81 -2.55 0.09 -13.73
C VAL A 81 -1.36 1.01 -13.48
N THR A 82 -0.17 0.57 -13.88
CA THR A 82 1.03 1.40 -13.86
C THR A 82 1.11 2.23 -15.13
N LEU A 83 1.12 3.55 -15.00
CA LEU A 83 1.32 4.46 -16.13
C LEU A 83 2.80 4.65 -16.46
N SER A 84 3.62 4.83 -15.42
CA SER A 84 5.07 5.00 -15.60
C SER A 84 5.85 4.66 -14.34
N VAL A 85 7.09 4.24 -14.55
CA VAL A 85 8.07 3.97 -13.49
C VAL A 85 9.42 4.45 -13.98
N GLY A 86 10.10 5.28 -13.18
CA GLY A 86 11.42 5.80 -13.53
C GLY A 86 11.90 6.82 -12.50
N GLY A 87 13.22 6.95 -12.33
CA GLY A 87 13.80 7.98 -11.45
C GLY A 87 13.26 7.95 -10.01
N GLY A 88 13.00 6.75 -9.47
CA GLY A 88 12.41 6.60 -8.13
C GLY A 88 10.94 7.01 -8.00
N VAL A 89 10.26 7.40 -9.08
CA VAL A 89 8.84 7.75 -9.13
C VAL A 89 8.06 6.63 -9.83
N ALA A 90 6.90 6.28 -9.28
CA ALA A 90 5.94 5.39 -9.92
C ALA A 90 4.56 6.05 -9.92
N ARG A 91 3.92 6.10 -11.09
CA ARG A 91 2.57 6.65 -11.28
C ARG A 91 1.62 5.52 -11.64
N PHE A 92 0.48 5.53 -10.97
CA PHE A 92 -0.58 4.56 -11.13
C PHE A 92 -1.89 5.27 -11.42
N GLN A 93 -2.73 4.64 -12.21
CA GLN A 93 -4.09 5.07 -12.47
C GLN A 93 -5.05 4.04 -11.89
N VAL A 94 -6.09 4.52 -11.25
CA VAL A 94 -7.21 3.70 -10.79
C VAL A 94 -8.36 3.92 -11.76
N LEU A 95 -8.70 2.86 -12.47
CA LEU A 95 -9.80 2.81 -13.41
C LEU A 95 -10.97 2.10 -12.75
N GLY A 96 -12.20 2.54 -13.01
CA GLY A 96 -13.39 1.81 -12.58
C GLY A 96 -13.75 0.67 -13.50
N ALA A 97 -14.91 0.08 -13.26
CA ALA A 97 -15.39 -1.10 -13.97
C ALA A 97 -15.51 -0.88 -15.49
N HIS A 98 -15.82 0.34 -15.91
CA HIS A 98 -16.04 0.71 -17.31
C HIS A 98 -14.83 1.43 -17.92
N GLY A 99 -13.69 1.45 -17.21
CA GLY A 99 -12.48 2.16 -17.64
C GLY A 99 -12.50 3.65 -17.30
N GLU A 100 -13.50 4.14 -16.57
CA GLU A 100 -13.54 5.52 -16.11
C GLU A 100 -12.39 5.81 -15.14
N VAL A 101 -11.75 6.99 -15.25
CA VAL A 101 -10.65 7.34 -14.34
C VAL A 101 -11.21 7.76 -12.99
N ILE A 102 -11.02 6.93 -11.97
CA ILE A 102 -11.42 7.24 -10.58
C ILE A 102 -10.37 8.14 -9.91
N GLY A 103 -9.09 7.95 -10.25
CA GLY A 103 -8.02 8.77 -9.69
C GLY A 103 -6.63 8.31 -10.09
N THR A 104 -5.63 9.07 -9.66
CA THR A 104 -4.22 8.72 -9.85
C THR A 104 -3.51 8.67 -8.51
N LEU A 105 -2.57 7.72 -8.41
CA LEU A 105 -1.74 7.50 -7.24
C LEU A 105 -0.29 7.65 -7.68
N MET A 106 0.49 8.44 -6.95
CA MET A 106 1.91 8.60 -7.25
C MET A 106 2.74 8.30 -6.02
N ARG A 107 3.79 7.51 -6.21
CA ARG A 107 4.76 7.17 -5.19
C ARG A 107 6.12 7.68 -5.60
N GLU A 108 6.72 8.54 -4.79
CA GLU A 108 8.11 8.96 -4.93
C GLU A 108 8.94 8.30 -3.84
N LYS A 109 10.00 7.58 -4.22
CA LYS A 109 10.90 6.89 -3.28
C LYS A 109 11.83 7.91 -2.61
N ALA A 110 12.07 7.74 -1.32
CA ALA A 110 13.07 8.52 -0.59
C ALA A 110 14.44 8.44 -1.27
N LEU A 111 15.16 9.57 -1.34
CA LEU A 111 16.51 9.72 -1.88
C LEU A 111 16.69 9.38 -3.38
N ARG A 112 15.67 8.86 -4.05
CA ARG A 112 15.68 8.59 -5.50
C ARG A 112 14.69 9.44 -6.28
N GLY A 113 13.63 9.93 -5.63
CA GLY A 113 12.72 10.94 -6.18
C GLY A 113 13.11 12.36 -5.75
N ARG A 114 12.11 13.25 -5.58
CA ARG A 114 12.34 14.67 -5.29
C ARG A 114 12.63 15.01 -3.82
N GLY A 115 12.79 14.02 -2.93
CA GLY A 115 12.91 14.32 -1.50
C GLY A 115 13.48 13.22 -0.62
N LEU A 116 13.78 13.60 0.61
CA LEU A 116 14.38 12.75 1.64
C LEU A 116 13.43 11.66 2.17
N ARG A 117 12.13 11.73 1.83
CA ARG A 117 11.09 10.86 2.36
C ARG A 117 10.25 10.29 1.23
N THR A 118 9.68 9.11 1.47
CA THR A 118 8.72 8.54 0.50
C THR A 118 7.46 9.39 0.53
N ARG A 119 7.13 10.02 -0.60
CA ARG A 119 5.91 10.81 -0.81
C ARG A 119 4.88 9.95 -1.53
N TRP A 120 3.65 10.04 -1.07
CA TRP A 120 2.46 9.49 -1.70
C TRP A 120 1.53 10.64 -2.06
N THR A 121 1.19 10.76 -3.32
CA THR A 121 0.19 11.69 -3.82
C THR A 121 -1.03 10.89 -4.24
N VAL A 122 -2.22 11.39 -3.88
CA VAL A 122 -3.52 10.89 -4.32
C VAL A 122 -4.21 12.05 -5.01
N HIS A 123 -4.64 11.84 -6.25
CA HIS A 123 -5.38 12.85 -7.00
C HIS A 123 -6.70 12.25 -7.49
N GLN A 124 -7.78 12.99 -7.25
CA GLN A 124 -9.13 12.65 -7.71
C GLN A 124 -9.56 13.64 -8.79
N PRO A 125 -10.29 13.20 -9.82
CA PRO A 125 -10.89 14.09 -10.79
C PRO A 125 -11.73 15.17 -10.08
N GLY A 126 -11.51 16.43 -10.41
CA GLY A 126 -12.24 17.56 -9.82
C GLY A 126 -11.92 17.89 -8.35
N GLY A 127 -10.98 17.16 -7.72
CA GLY A 127 -10.59 17.36 -6.33
C GLY A 127 -9.16 17.89 -6.15
N PRO A 128 -8.84 18.47 -4.98
CA PRO A 128 -7.48 18.89 -4.66
C PRO A 128 -6.52 17.69 -4.55
N GLU A 129 -5.26 17.89 -4.90
CA GLU A 129 -4.21 16.89 -4.69
C GLU A 129 -3.99 16.67 -3.19
N ALA A 130 -4.10 15.41 -2.75
CA ALA A 130 -3.81 15.03 -1.38
C ALA A 130 -2.40 14.43 -1.27
N VAL A 131 -1.56 15.00 -0.42
CA VAL A 131 -0.14 14.60 -0.29
C VAL A 131 0.15 14.05 1.10
N GLY A 132 0.73 12.85 1.16
CA GLY A 132 1.13 12.19 2.38
C GLY A 132 2.59 11.72 2.36
N PHE A 133 3.26 11.80 3.49
CA PHE A 133 4.64 11.35 3.64
C PHE A 133 4.73 10.15 4.57
N LYS A 134 5.56 9.16 4.21
CA LYS A 134 5.80 7.97 5.03
C LYS A 134 6.72 8.26 6.21
N GLY A 135 6.32 7.84 7.42
CA GLY A 135 7.11 7.91 8.65
C GLY A 135 6.88 9.17 9.50
N ARG A 136 7.58 9.28 10.64
CA ARG A 136 7.64 10.49 11.48
C ARG A 136 9.07 11.04 11.48
N ILE A 137 9.24 12.34 11.27
CA ILE A 137 10.56 13.01 11.32
C ILE A 137 11.21 12.86 12.70
N VAL A 138 10.42 12.97 13.78
CA VAL A 138 10.91 12.86 15.16
C VAL A 138 11.57 11.50 15.45
N TRP A 139 11.05 10.41 14.88
CA TRP A 139 11.66 9.09 15.03
C TRP A 139 13.02 8.99 14.33
N TRP A 140 13.20 9.75 13.25
CA TRP A 140 14.47 9.82 12.53
C TRP A 140 15.54 10.51 13.40
N TRP A 141 15.19 11.62 14.05
CA TRP A 141 16.07 12.31 15.01
C TRP A 141 16.47 11.42 16.20
N MET A 142 15.51 10.70 16.78
CA MET A 142 15.81 9.79 17.89
C MET A 142 16.73 8.63 17.47
N TRP A 143 16.62 8.16 16.23
CA TRP A 143 17.55 7.18 15.66
C TRP A 143 18.98 7.74 15.52
N TRP A 144 19.13 9.01 15.13
CA TRP A 144 20.44 9.67 15.10
C TRP A 144 21.07 9.81 16.49
N LEU A 145 20.26 10.05 17.53
CA LEU A 145 20.76 10.12 18.91
C LEU A 145 21.16 8.75 19.47
N LEU A 146 20.54 7.67 18.99
CA LEU A 146 20.86 6.29 19.39
C LEU A 146 21.99 5.66 18.56
N LEU A 147 22.38 6.27 17.44
CA LEU A 147 23.48 5.81 16.59
C LEU A 147 24.80 5.56 17.37
N PRO A 148 25.29 6.49 18.22
CA PRO A 148 26.50 6.25 19.02
C PRO A 148 26.34 5.07 20.00
N LEU A 149 25.14 4.89 20.58
CA LEU A 149 24.86 3.75 21.46
C LEU A 149 24.82 2.43 20.68
N MET A 150 24.27 2.42 19.46
CA MET A 150 24.27 1.23 18.60
C MET A 150 25.67 0.86 18.13
N THR A 151 26.57 1.82 17.87
CA THR A 151 27.98 1.52 17.61
C THR A 151 28.68 0.90 18.82
N VAL A 152 28.37 1.36 20.03
CA VAL A 152 28.90 0.74 21.27
C VAL A 152 28.39 -0.68 21.44
N VAL A 153 27.08 -0.91 21.25
CA VAL A 153 26.50 -2.25 21.31
C VAL A 153 27.12 -3.16 20.24
N LEU A 154 27.30 -2.69 19.01
CA LEU A 154 27.91 -3.47 17.93
C LEU A 154 29.37 -3.82 18.22
N VAL A 155 30.15 -2.90 18.82
CA VAL A 155 31.52 -3.17 19.28
C VAL A 155 31.54 -4.21 20.40
N ILE A 156 30.61 -4.14 21.37
CA ILE A 156 30.49 -5.13 22.46
C ILE A 156 30.04 -6.49 21.90
N SER A 157 29.10 -6.52 20.95
CA SER A 157 28.60 -7.74 20.30
C SER A 157 29.63 -8.42 19.40
N VAL A 158 30.64 -7.70 18.90
CA VAL A 158 31.77 -8.32 18.17
C VAL A 158 32.69 -9.09 19.13
N PHE A 159 32.72 -8.74 20.42
CA PHE A 159 33.44 -9.51 21.44
C PHE A 159 32.65 -10.68 22.01
N ASP A 160 31.32 -10.66 21.89
CA ASP A 160 30.43 -11.68 22.44
C ASP A 160 29.67 -12.37 21.30
N SER A 161 30.27 -13.42 20.75
CA SER A 161 29.82 -14.13 19.56
C SER A 161 28.44 -14.79 19.76
N VAL A 162 27.36 -14.05 19.48
CA VAL A 162 26.00 -14.62 19.33
C VAL A 162 25.47 -14.31 17.92
N PRO A 163 25.52 -15.29 17.00
CA PRO A 163 24.90 -15.19 15.68
C PRO A 163 23.39 -15.42 15.79
N GLY A 164 22.57 -14.54 15.19
CA GLY A 164 21.17 -14.89 14.89
C GLY A 164 20.07 -13.88 15.15
N ASN A 165 20.35 -12.57 15.27
CA ASN A 165 19.28 -11.56 15.41
C ASN A 165 19.17 -10.60 14.23
N GLU A 166 18.84 -11.13 13.04
CA GLU A 166 18.45 -10.34 11.85
C GLU A 166 17.02 -9.76 11.97
N GLY A 167 16.59 -9.41 13.18
CA GLY A 167 15.25 -8.92 13.51
C GLY A 167 15.28 -7.68 14.39
N GLY A 168 16.22 -6.76 14.17
CA GLY A 168 16.41 -5.57 15.01
C GLY A 168 15.13 -4.76 15.29
N PHE A 169 14.75 -4.77 16.57
CA PHE A 169 13.79 -4.03 17.41
C PHE A 169 13.11 -2.71 16.97
N ALA A 170 13.31 -2.17 15.78
CA ALA A 170 12.75 -0.88 15.37
C ALA A 170 11.74 -1.00 14.22
N ARG A 171 10.56 -1.57 14.50
CA ARG A 171 9.44 -1.49 13.57
C ARG A 171 8.85 -0.07 13.61
N ALA A 172 9.46 0.84 12.84
CA ALA A 172 9.05 2.24 12.79
C ALA A 172 7.52 2.36 12.57
N PRO A 173 6.77 3.09 13.41
CA PRO A 173 5.33 3.27 13.21
C PRO A 173 5.07 3.97 11.88
N ARG A 174 4.46 3.27 10.91
CA ARG A 174 4.28 3.76 9.54
C ARG A 174 2.88 4.35 9.38
N ARG A 175 2.68 5.56 9.90
CA ARG A 175 1.49 6.37 9.61
C ARG A 175 1.75 7.21 8.36
N ILE A 176 0.74 7.37 7.51
CA ILE A 176 0.74 8.33 6.40
C ILE A 176 -0.55 9.14 6.53
N ARG A 177 -0.44 10.46 6.60
CA ARG A 177 -1.59 11.37 6.56
C ARG A 177 -1.52 12.11 5.23
N TRP A 178 -2.53 11.97 4.38
CA TRP A 178 -2.63 12.79 3.20
C TRP A 178 -3.35 14.08 3.55
N ARG A 179 -2.78 15.21 3.12
CA ARG A 179 -3.33 16.54 3.36
C ARG A 179 -3.73 17.18 2.04
N ALA A 180 -4.90 17.79 2.01
CA ALA A 180 -5.40 18.59 0.90
C ALA A 180 -6.17 19.78 1.48
N ASN A 181 -5.91 21.00 1.01
CA ASN A 181 -6.60 22.23 1.45
C ASN A 181 -6.72 22.38 2.98
N GLY A 182 -5.62 22.11 3.72
CA GLY A 182 -5.59 22.18 5.18
C GLY A 182 -6.29 21.03 5.92
N GLN A 183 -7.02 20.16 5.21
CA GLN A 183 -7.72 19.00 5.75
C GLN A 183 -6.89 17.72 5.63
N VAL A 184 -7.29 16.67 6.36
CA VAL A 184 -6.68 15.33 6.29
C VAL A 184 -7.71 14.34 5.71
N PRO A 185 -7.91 14.31 4.37
CA PRO A 185 -8.93 13.44 3.77
C PRO A 185 -8.66 11.94 3.96
N LEU A 186 -7.39 11.54 4.08
CA LEU A 186 -6.97 10.15 4.19
C LEU A 186 -5.90 9.97 5.26
N GLU A 187 -5.96 8.84 5.97
CA GLU A 187 -4.95 8.47 6.94
C GLU A 187 -4.72 6.97 6.99
N PHE A 188 -3.51 6.54 6.67
CA PHE A 188 -3.07 5.15 6.81
C PHE A 188 -2.39 4.95 8.16
N ARG A 189 -2.77 3.88 8.86
CA ARG A 189 -2.17 3.38 10.09
C ARG A 189 -1.65 1.96 9.84
N SER A 190 -0.34 1.78 9.94
CA SER A 190 0.27 0.46 9.75
C SER A 190 -0.10 -0.57 10.82
N LYS A 191 -0.50 -0.13 12.03
CA LYS A 191 -1.00 -1.06 13.05
C LYS A 191 -2.39 -1.52 12.61
N GLY A 192 -2.47 -2.78 12.19
CA GLY A 192 -3.69 -3.38 11.67
C GLY A 192 -4.01 -3.04 10.22
N ASP A 193 -3.06 -2.46 9.46
CA ASP A 193 -3.23 -2.18 8.02
C ASP A 193 -4.55 -1.47 7.68
N LYS A 194 -4.79 -0.34 8.36
CA LYS A 194 -6.04 0.43 8.28
C LYS A 194 -5.84 1.73 7.50
N LEU A 195 -6.76 2.04 6.61
CA LEU A 195 -6.90 3.33 5.94
C LEU A 195 -8.20 3.97 6.40
N HIS A 196 -8.08 5.10 7.09
CA HIS A 196 -9.21 5.95 7.43
C HIS A 196 -9.45 6.93 6.29
N VAL A 197 -10.70 6.96 5.82
CA VAL A 197 -11.20 7.93 4.85
C VAL A 197 -12.09 8.89 5.63
N HIS A 198 -11.67 10.15 5.74
CA HIS A 198 -12.36 11.18 6.54
C HIS A 198 -13.22 12.09 5.68
N ALA A 199 -12.88 12.24 4.39
CA ALA A 199 -13.62 13.09 3.48
C ALA A 199 -14.72 12.28 2.77
N PRO A 200 -16.00 12.71 2.83
CA PRO A 200 -17.13 11.97 2.25
C PRO A 200 -17.11 11.90 0.72
N GLY A 201 -16.39 12.82 0.06
CA GLY A 201 -16.27 12.84 -1.41
C GLY A 201 -15.20 11.91 -1.98
N VAL A 202 -14.52 11.09 -1.16
CA VAL A 202 -13.51 10.15 -1.64
C VAL A 202 -14.19 8.86 -2.12
N ASP A 203 -14.00 8.48 -3.39
CA ASP A 203 -14.48 7.20 -3.90
C ASP A 203 -13.86 6.03 -3.09
N TRP A 204 -14.70 5.13 -2.59
CA TRP A 204 -14.26 4.00 -1.78
C TRP A 204 -13.34 3.05 -2.56
N ARG A 205 -13.52 2.94 -3.89
CA ARG A 205 -12.67 2.15 -4.79
C ARG A 205 -11.26 2.70 -4.83
N LEU A 206 -11.12 4.03 -4.81
CA LEU A 206 -9.82 4.69 -4.71
C LEU A 206 -9.14 4.41 -3.37
N GLY A 207 -9.91 4.44 -2.27
CA GLY A 207 -9.41 4.05 -0.95
C GLY A 207 -8.91 2.61 -0.90
N ALA A 208 -9.69 1.68 -1.46
CA ALA A 208 -9.35 0.26 -1.55
C ALA A 208 -8.10 0.02 -2.42
N ALA A 209 -8.02 0.71 -3.57
CA ALA A 209 -6.85 0.69 -4.44
C ALA A 209 -5.61 1.22 -3.72
N LEU A 210 -5.74 2.33 -2.99
CA LEU A 210 -4.64 2.93 -2.23
C LEU A 210 -4.10 2.00 -1.15
N ILE A 211 -4.96 1.39 -0.33
CA ILE A 211 -4.49 0.50 0.75
C ILE A 211 -3.85 -0.78 0.18
N ALA A 212 -4.42 -1.35 -0.89
CA ALA A 212 -3.85 -2.48 -1.62
C ALA A 212 -2.47 -2.16 -2.20
N LEU A 213 -2.35 -0.98 -2.82
CA LEU A 213 -1.10 -0.50 -3.40
C LEU A 213 -0.05 -0.23 -2.31
N LEU A 214 -0.40 0.43 -1.21
CA LEU A 214 0.51 0.66 -0.09
C LEU A 214 1.10 -0.67 0.39
N ARG A 215 0.24 -1.64 0.68
CA ARG A 215 0.61 -2.98 1.16
C ARG A 215 1.48 -3.75 0.18
N SER A 216 1.33 -3.53 -1.13
CA SER A 216 2.20 -4.11 -2.16
C SER A 216 3.67 -3.61 -2.09
N PHE A 217 3.96 -2.53 -1.36
CA PHE A 217 5.31 -2.00 -1.14
C PHE A 217 5.88 -2.27 0.27
N HIS A 218 5.18 -3.05 1.10
CA HIS A 218 5.65 -3.42 2.44
C HIS A 218 6.38 -4.78 2.46
N ALA A 219 7.08 -5.07 3.55
CA ALA A 219 7.58 -6.42 3.82
C ALA A 219 6.39 -7.36 4.04
N GLY A 220 6.41 -8.56 3.43
CA GLY A 220 5.25 -9.46 3.41
C GLY A 220 4.11 -8.97 2.50
N ALA A 221 4.46 -8.26 1.42
CA ALA A 221 3.47 -7.77 0.45
C ALA A 221 2.67 -8.91 -0.19
N TRP A 222 1.35 -8.72 -0.26
CA TRP A 222 0.39 -9.71 -0.75
C TRP A 222 0.67 -10.15 -2.20
N ASP A 223 1.26 -9.27 -3.01
CA ASP A 223 1.53 -9.47 -4.43
C ASP A 223 2.90 -10.10 -4.74
N SER A 224 3.69 -10.41 -3.71
CA SER A 224 5.09 -10.87 -3.86
C SER A 224 5.27 -12.37 -4.04
N VAL A 225 4.18 -13.14 -4.01
CA VAL A 225 4.22 -14.61 -4.01
C VAL A 225 4.60 -15.17 -5.38
N LYS A 226 5.52 -16.14 -5.42
CA LYS A 226 6.10 -16.70 -6.67
C LYS A 226 5.22 -17.69 -7.46
N LYS A 227 4.15 -18.18 -6.83
CA LYS A 227 3.21 -19.13 -7.43
C LYS A 227 2.05 -18.35 -8.02
#